data_AF-A0A7C5KSH8-F1
#
_entry.id   AF-A0A7C5KSH8-F1
#
_cell.length_a   1.000
_cell.length_b   1.000
_cell.length_c   1.000
_cell.angle_alpha   90.00
_cell.angle_beta   90.00
_cell.angle_gamma   90.00
#
_symmetry.space_group_name_H-M   'P 1'
#
loop_
_entity.id
_entity.type
_entity.pdbx_description
1 polymer ?
#
loop_
_entity_poly.entity_id
_entity_poly.type
_entity_poly.pdbx_seq_one_letter_code
_entity_poly.pdbx_strand_id
1 'polypeptide(L)'
;MTLELTQIAPQVKAMGQNIANQAAARQDLIAQAKTLLKKYSTAFDELNEKVAQAERVQEAARFNWVGAAPAGEALAESFTPPPPPPRATVIASDGSQIHPDRHGIALYYLINVGVIAYRHGSGQRPDTHTQPQLFYKDEDLFINEQGLLIPSGVVNVKRDLAELEMLARLAPAYPADAPLLALIDGRLALRVIDLPASQQEHYQRLYLDHLNHLQAHNALIAAYIDRPHSSFILSLLHLASLEKSQISEESLRRTPFASLSDSDLFDDLKPGHRTAVFSQRAKA
;
A
#
# COMPACT_ATOMS: atom_id res chain seq x y z
N MET A 1 -32.01 2.72 -9.51
CA MET A 1 -31.95 1.80 -10.67
C MET A 1 -31.52 0.45 -10.16
N THR A 2 -32.24 -0.62 -10.48
CA THR A 2 -31.92 -2.00 -10.06
C THR A 2 -31.04 -2.68 -11.11
N LEU A 3 -30.10 -3.51 -10.68
CA LEU A 3 -29.21 -4.27 -11.56
C LEU A 3 -29.96 -5.45 -12.20
N GLU A 4 -29.98 -5.53 -13.54
CA GLU A 4 -30.63 -6.61 -14.29
C GLU A 4 -29.73 -7.86 -14.37
N LEU A 5 -29.86 -8.76 -13.38
CA LEU A 5 -29.01 -9.95 -13.26
C LEU A 5 -29.06 -10.88 -14.48
N THR A 6 -30.20 -10.95 -15.17
CA THR A 6 -30.36 -11.76 -16.39
C THR A 6 -29.47 -11.31 -17.54
N GLN A 7 -29.19 -10.00 -17.64
CA GLN A 7 -28.31 -9.44 -18.67
C GLN A 7 -26.83 -9.58 -18.30
N ILE A 8 -26.51 -9.62 -17.01
CA ILE A 8 -25.12 -9.72 -16.50
C ILE A 8 -24.64 -11.17 -16.43
N ALA A 9 -25.51 -12.14 -16.12
CA ALA A 9 -25.11 -13.52 -15.93
C ALA A 9 -24.31 -14.14 -17.11
N PRO A 10 -24.69 -13.92 -18.40
CA PRO A 10 -23.89 -14.40 -19.52
C PRO A 10 -22.48 -13.77 -19.58
N GLN A 11 -22.35 -12.50 -19.20
CA GLN A 11 -21.08 -11.77 -19.19
C GLN A 11 -20.15 -12.30 -18.10
N VAL A 12 -20.69 -12.61 -16.91
CA VAL A 12 -19.94 -13.26 -15.82
C VAL A 12 -19.42 -14.63 -16.24
N LYS A 13 -20.26 -15.42 -16.94
CA LYS A 13 -19.84 -16.71 -17.49
C LYS A 13 -18.72 -16.56 -18.53
N ALA A 14 -18.85 -15.62 -19.47
CA ALA A 14 -17.84 -15.33 -20.47
C ALA A 14 -16.51 -14.88 -19.84
N MET A 15 -16.58 -14.06 -18.79
CA MET A 15 -15.42 -13.65 -17.99
C MET A 15 -14.71 -14.86 -17.36
N GLY A 16 -15.45 -15.78 -16.75
CA GLY A 16 -14.89 -17.00 -16.16
C GLY A 16 -14.17 -17.87 -17.20
N GLN A 17 -14.75 -18.05 -18.38
CA GLN A 17 -14.11 -18.79 -19.47
C GLN A 17 -12.83 -18.10 -19.96
N ASN A 18 -12.84 -16.77 -20.06
CA ASN A 18 -11.67 -15.99 -20.48
C ASN A 18 -10.52 -16.13 -19.47
N ILE A 19 -10.81 -16.01 -18.17
CA ILE A 19 -9.83 -16.22 -17.09
C ILE A 19 -9.21 -17.62 -17.18
N ALA A 20 -10.04 -18.65 -17.37
CA ALA A 20 -9.55 -20.03 -17.50
C ALA A 20 -8.66 -20.21 -18.75
N ASN A 21 -9.05 -19.62 -19.88
CA ASN A 21 -8.28 -19.70 -21.14
C ASN A 21 -6.93 -18.97 -21.05
N GLN A 22 -6.83 -17.92 -20.23
CA GLN A 22 -5.59 -17.15 -20.04
C GLN A 22 -4.65 -17.76 -18.99
N ALA A 23 -5.09 -18.77 -18.24
CA ALA A 23 -4.32 -19.33 -17.12
C ALA A 23 -2.95 -19.87 -17.54
N ALA A 24 -2.89 -20.63 -18.64
CA ALA A 24 -1.62 -21.20 -19.14
C ALA A 24 -0.63 -20.09 -19.57
N ALA A 25 -1.09 -19.13 -20.39
CA ALA A 25 -0.26 -18.01 -20.82
C ALA A 25 0.24 -17.16 -19.63
N ARG A 26 -0.59 -17.01 -18.60
CA ARG A 26 -0.20 -16.32 -17.36
C ARG A 26 0.88 -17.09 -16.60
N GLN A 27 0.78 -18.41 -16.49
CA GLN A 27 1.81 -19.25 -15.87
C GLN A 27 3.15 -19.18 -16.65
N ASP A 28 3.10 -19.15 -17.97
CA ASP A 28 4.29 -18.99 -18.80
C ASP A 28 4.99 -17.64 -18.57
N LEU A 29 4.23 -16.55 -18.42
CA LEU A 29 4.77 -15.24 -18.09
C LEU A 29 5.41 -15.22 -16.69
N ILE A 30 4.79 -15.87 -15.69
CA ILE A 30 5.37 -16.01 -14.35
C ILE A 30 6.70 -16.79 -14.43
N ALA A 31 6.74 -17.89 -15.17
CA ALA A 31 7.96 -18.68 -15.35
C ALA A 31 9.09 -17.87 -16.03
N GLN A 32 8.75 -17.06 -17.02
CA GLN A 32 9.70 -16.14 -17.67
C GLN A 32 10.23 -15.10 -16.67
N ALA A 33 9.35 -14.46 -15.90
CA ALA A 33 9.75 -13.49 -14.87
C ALA A 33 10.65 -14.12 -13.80
N LYS A 34 10.31 -15.31 -13.30
CA LYS A 34 11.15 -16.07 -12.35
C LYS A 34 12.52 -16.44 -12.95
N THR A 35 12.57 -16.72 -14.25
CA THR A 35 13.84 -17.00 -14.96
C THR A 35 14.71 -15.75 -15.01
N LEU A 36 14.14 -14.59 -15.33
CA LEU A 36 14.85 -13.30 -15.29
C LEU A 36 15.33 -12.97 -13.87
N LEU A 37 14.47 -13.16 -12.86
CA LEU A 37 14.80 -12.93 -11.46
C LEU A 37 16.03 -13.73 -11.03
N LYS A 38 16.08 -15.03 -11.38
CA LYS A 38 17.24 -15.90 -11.13
C LYS A 38 18.47 -15.48 -11.93
N LYS A 39 18.31 -15.16 -13.22
CA LYS A 39 19.41 -14.76 -14.10
C LYS A 39 20.11 -13.49 -13.59
N TYR A 40 19.36 -12.50 -13.15
CA TYR A 40 19.89 -11.22 -12.68
C TYR A 40 20.02 -11.14 -11.16
N SER A 41 19.93 -12.27 -10.45
CA SER A 41 19.83 -12.31 -8.99
C SER A 41 20.99 -11.62 -8.27
N THR A 42 22.18 -11.61 -8.87
CA THR A 42 23.39 -10.97 -8.31
C THR A 42 24.00 -9.94 -9.26
N ALA A 43 23.31 -9.57 -10.34
CA ALA A 43 23.79 -8.65 -11.37
C ALA A 43 23.55 -7.18 -10.98
N PHE A 44 23.92 -6.80 -9.74
CA PHE A 44 23.52 -5.52 -9.15
C PHE A 44 24.01 -4.30 -9.94
N ASP A 45 25.27 -4.32 -10.38
CA ASP A 45 25.87 -3.21 -11.12
C ASP A 45 25.13 -2.98 -12.45
N GLU A 46 24.90 -4.06 -13.21
CA GLU A 46 24.17 -3.98 -14.49
C GLU A 46 22.74 -3.45 -14.28
N LEU A 47 22.03 -3.95 -13.26
CA LEU A 47 20.68 -3.51 -12.96
C LEU A 47 20.64 -2.04 -12.53
N ASN A 48 21.58 -1.61 -11.69
CA ASN A 48 21.65 -0.22 -11.25
C ASN A 48 21.96 0.73 -12.42
N GLU A 49 22.83 0.34 -13.35
CA GLU A 49 23.10 1.12 -14.57
C GLU A 49 21.84 1.23 -15.46
N LYS A 50 21.08 0.14 -15.59
CA LYS A 50 19.83 0.14 -16.36
C LYS A 50 18.74 0.98 -15.68
N VAL A 51 18.61 0.91 -14.35
CA VAL A 51 17.71 1.78 -13.56
C VAL A 51 18.06 3.25 -13.77
N ALA A 52 19.35 3.62 -13.66
CA ALA A 52 19.79 4.99 -13.89
C ALA A 52 19.55 5.46 -15.35
N GLN A 53 19.56 4.55 -16.33
CA GLN A 53 19.15 4.85 -17.70
C GLN A 53 17.64 5.10 -17.80
N ALA A 54 16.81 4.26 -17.17
CA ALA A 54 15.36 4.44 -17.14
C ALA A 54 14.97 5.77 -16.47
N GLU A 55 15.60 6.14 -15.36
CA GLU A 55 15.39 7.42 -14.68
C GLU A 55 15.75 8.62 -15.57
N ARG A 56 16.84 8.54 -16.34
CA ARG A 56 17.21 9.58 -17.32
C ARG A 56 16.18 9.71 -18.44
N VAL A 57 15.68 8.59 -18.96
CA VAL A 57 14.64 8.58 -20.00
C VAL A 57 13.33 9.12 -19.46
N GLN A 58 12.95 8.74 -18.24
CA GLN A 58 11.79 9.26 -17.52
C GLN A 58 11.82 10.79 -17.42
N GLU A 59 12.96 11.35 -17.00
CA GLU A 59 13.10 12.80 -16.85
C GLU A 59 13.01 13.53 -18.19
N ALA A 60 13.72 13.02 -19.21
CA ALA A 60 13.73 13.61 -20.55
C ALA A 60 12.35 13.56 -21.22
N ALA A 61 11.65 12.43 -21.13
CA ALA A 61 10.37 12.19 -21.78
C ALA A 61 9.14 12.63 -20.93
N ARG A 62 9.37 13.16 -19.72
CA ARG A 62 8.33 13.66 -18.81
C ARG A 62 7.19 12.66 -18.54
N PHE A 63 7.52 11.38 -18.40
CA PHE A 63 6.58 10.37 -17.91
C PHE A 63 7.02 9.84 -16.54
N ASN A 64 6.26 8.93 -15.94
CA ASN A 64 6.58 8.35 -14.65
C ASN A 64 6.81 6.84 -14.82
N TRP A 65 8.06 6.42 -14.82
CA TRP A 65 8.41 5.01 -14.71
C TRP A 65 8.46 4.65 -13.22
N VAL A 66 7.81 3.55 -12.86
CA VAL A 66 7.82 3.08 -11.47
C VAL A 66 8.35 1.66 -11.45
N GLY A 67 9.43 1.45 -10.71
CA GLY A 67 10.13 0.18 -10.64
C GLY A 67 10.84 -0.02 -9.31
N ALA A 68 11.72 -1.00 -9.30
CA ALA A 68 12.55 -1.36 -8.16
C ALA A 68 14.04 -1.24 -8.53
N ALA A 69 14.90 -1.17 -7.52
CA ALA A 69 16.34 -1.33 -7.65
C ALA A 69 16.85 -2.33 -6.58
N PRO A 70 17.91 -3.11 -6.87
CA PRO A 70 18.54 -3.99 -5.88
C PRO A 70 19.00 -3.24 -4.62
N ALA A 71 18.90 -3.87 -3.46
CA ALA A 71 19.37 -3.33 -2.18
C ALA A 71 20.44 -4.18 -1.47
N GLY A 72 21.18 -5.00 -2.23
CA GLY A 72 22.34 -5.76 -1.74
C GLY A 72 22.08 -7.22 -1.39
N GLU A 73 20.83 -7.65 -1.33
CA GLU A 73 20.43 -9.06 -1.19
C GLU A 73 20.18 -9.68 -2.57
N ALA A 74 20.47 -10.97 -2.74
CA ALA A 74 20.27 -11.65 -4.01
C ALA A 74 18.77 -11.70 -4.36
N LEU A 75 18.38 -11.24 -5.56
CA LEU A 75 16.96 -10.95 -5.86
C LEU A 75 16.04 -12.17 -5.78
N ALA A 76 16.56 -13.35 -6.11
CA ALA A 76 15.82 -14.62 -6.09
C ALA A 76 15.93 -15.35 -4.73
N GLU A 77 16.56 -14.74 -3.73
CA GLU A 77 16.71 -15.32 -2.39
C GLU A 77 15.45 -15.10 -1.54
N SER A 78 15.22 -16.05 -0.62
CA SER A 78 14.17 -15.98 0.39
C SER A 78 14.79 -16.16 1.76
N PHE A 79 14.33 -15.38 2.73
CA PHE A 79 14.90 -15.33 4.07
C PHE A 79 13.85 -15.83 5.07
N THR A 80 14.26 -16.79 5.90
CA THR A 80 13.42 -17.34 6.98
C THR A 80 13.20 -16.29 8.08
N PRO A 81 12.00 -16.21 8.66
CA PRO A 81 11.75 -15.28 9.76
C PRO A 81 12.58 -15.65 10.99
N PRO A 82 13.05 -14.66 11.77
CA PRO A 82 13.57 -14.92 13.10
C PRO A 82 12.45 -15.46 14.02
N PRO A 83 12.80 -16.15 15.12
CA PRO A 83 11.80 -16.53 16.11
C PRO A 83 11.09 -15.27 16.66
N PRO A 84 9.76 -15.32 16.86
CA PRO A 84 9.04 -14.20 17.44
C PRO A 84 9.52 -13.94 18.88
N PRO A 85 9.47 -12.68 19.37
CA PRO A 85 9.80 -12.39 20.76
C PRO A 85 8.80 -13.10 21.69
N PRO A 86 9.24 -13.53 22.89
CA PRO A 86 8.35 -14.25 23.83
C PRO A 86 7.20 -13.39 24.34
N ARG A 87 7.36 -12.06 24.31
CA ARG A 87 6.35 -11.06 24.65
C ARG A 87 6.43 -9.91 23.66
N ALA A 88 5.27 -9.40 23.25
CA ALA A 88 5.13 -8.20 22.43
C ALA A 88 3.72 -7.62 22.60
N THR A 89 3.58 -6.32 22.34
CA THR A 89 2.27 -5.68 22.22
C THR A 89 2.02 -5.35 20.75
N VAL A 90 0.93 -5.83 20.18
CA VAL A 90 0.49 -5.47 18.83
C VAL A 90 -0.79 -4.66 18.95
N ILE A 91 -0.77 -3.41 18.53
CA ILE A 91 -1.97 -2.56 18.41
C ILE A 91 -2.29 -2.39 16.93
N ALA A 92 -3.51 -2.68 16.51
CA ALA A 92 -3.92 -2.59 15.12
C ALA A 92 -5.18 -1.72 14.99
N SER A 93 -5.16 -0.75 14.08
CA SER A 93 -6.30 0.11 13.77
C SER A 93 -6.90 -0.23 12.41
N ASP A 94 -8.23 -0.11 12.33
CA ASP A 94 -8.97 -0.05 11.08
C ASP A 94 -10.12 0.96 11.24
N GLY A 95 -10.48 1.61 10.15
CA GLY A 95 -11.46 2.68 10.13
C GLY A 95 -12.48 2.49 9.01
N SER A 96 -13.71 2.87 9.31
CA SER A 96 -14.78 2.94 8.32
C SER A 96 -15.42 4.33 8.30
N GLN A 97 -16.09 4.65 7.20
CA GLN A 97 -16.62 5.98 6.97
C GLN A 97 -17.91 5.95 6.16
N ILE A 98 -18.76 6.93 6.42
CA ILE A 98 -19.91 7.30 5.57
C ILE A 98 -19.56 8.64 4.94
N HIS A 99 -19.61 8.72 3.61
CA HIS A 99 -19.39 9.98 2.90
C HIS A 99 -20.64 10.87 2.92
N PRO A 100 -20.48 12.20 2.78
CA PRO A 100 -21.61 13.10 2.64
C PRO A 100 -22.46 12.79 1.41
N ASP A 101 -23.77 12.69 1.61
CA ASP A 101 -24.76 12.51 0.54
C ASP A 101 -25.68 13.73 0.44
N ARG A 102 -25.65 14.42 -0.70
CA ARG A 102 -26.52 15.58 -0.98
C ARG A 102 -27.98 15.19 -1.19
N HIS A 103 -28.26 13.94 -1.50
CA HIS A 103 -29.61 13.41 -1.66
C HIS A 103 -30.14 12.78 -0.38
N GLY A 104 -29.33 12.74 0.68
CA GLY A 104 -29.73 12.27 2.00
C GLY A 104 -30.70 13.22 2.69
N ILE A 105 -31.42 12.69 3.69
CA ILE A 105 -32.34 13.47 4.53
C ILE A 105 -31.63 14.53 5.40
N ALA A 106 -30.33 14.36 5.63
CA ALA A 106 -29.46 15.26 6.35
C ALA A 106 -28.04 15.12 5.79
N LEU A 107 -27.29 16.23 5.79
CA LEU A 107 -25.91 16.27 5.32
C LEU A 107 -24.98 16.01 6.51
N TYR A 108 -24.22 14.93 6.45
CA TYR A 108 -23.25 14.54 7.47
C TYR A 108 -22.17 13.64 6.86
N TYR A 109 -21.07 13.44 7.57
CA TYR A 109 -20.22 12.27 7.39
C TYR A 109 -19.89 11.66 8.74
N LEU A 110 -19.48 10.40 8.73
CA LEU A 110 -19.11 9.67 9.94
C LEU A 110 -17.77 9.01 9.70
N ILE A 111 -16.91 9.05 10.71
CA ILE A 111 -15.68 8.27 10.78
C ILE A 111 -15.77 7.41 12.02
N ASN A 112 -15.52 6.12 11.89
CA ASN A 112 -15.47 5.20 13.01
C ASN A 112 -14.15 4.44 12.96
N VAL A 113 -13.32 4.63 13.99
CA VAL A 113 -12.05 3.94 14.14
C VAL A 113 -12.17 2.89 15.24
N GLY A 114 -11.73 1.68 14.94
CA GLY A 114 -11.55 0.61 15.90
C GLY A 114 -10.07 0.31 16.10
N VAL A 115 -9.68 -0.01 17.33
CA VAL A 115 -8.34 -0.55 17.65
C VAL A 115 -8.48 -1.81 18.46
N ILE A 116 -7.72 -2.84 18.08
CA ILE A 116 -7.50 -4.03 18.90
C ILE A 116 -6.04 -4.06 19.39
N ALA A 117 -5.85 -4.32 20.67
CA ALA A 117 -4.54 -4.45 21.29
C ALA A 117 -4.32 -5.85 21.83
N TYR A 118 -3.36 -6.55 21.26
CA TYR A 118 -3.00 -7.92 21.61
C TYR A 118 -1.63 -7.98 22.29
N ARG A 119 -1.60 -8.45 23.54
CA ARG A 119 -0.38 -8.66 24.31
C ARG A 119 0.10 -10.10 24.17
N HIS A 120 0.90 -10.36 23.15
CA HIS A 120 1.51 -11.67 22.89
C HIS A 120 2.28 -12.17 24.12
N GLY A 121 2.09 -13.46 24.45
CA GLY A 121 2.76 -14.11 25.57
C GLY A 121 2.27 -13.70 26.97
N SER A 122 1.27 -12.81 27.09
CA SER A 122 0.79 -12.35 28.41
C SER A 122 -0.29 -13.22 29.05
N GLY A 123 -1.01 -14.03 28.25
CA GLY A 123 -2.22 -14.75 28.69
C GLY A 123 -3.44 -13.84 28.96
N GLN A 124 -3.31 -12.53 28.75
CA GLN A 124 -4.41 -11.58 28.92
C GLN A 124 -5.26 -11.52 27.65
N ARG A 125 -6.56 -11.24 27.82
CA ARG A 125 -7.44 -10.95 26.68
C ARG A 125 -7.00 -9.68 25.95
N PRO A 126 -7.29 -9.56 24.63
CA PRO A 126 -7.09 -8.32 23.91
C PRO A 126 -7.95 -7.19 24.48
N ASP A 127 -7.45 -5.95 24.37
CA ASP A 127 -8.25 -4.77 24.62
C ASP A 127 -8.83 -4.27 23.29
N THR A 128 -10.04 -3.72 23.34
CA THR A 128 -10.72 -3.17 22.17
C THR A 128 -11.15 -1.75 22.47
N HIS A 129 -10.87 -0.86 21.53
CA HIS A 129 -11.25 0.55 21.60
C HIS A 129 -12.04 0.90 20.34
N THR A 130 -13.04 1.74 20.49
CA THR A 130 -13.81 2.28 19.36
C THR A 130 -14.06 3.76 19.58
N GLN A 131 -13.96 4.55 18.52
CA GLN A 131 -14.17 5.99 18.55
C GLN A 131 -14.95 6.42 17.30
N PRO A 132 -16.29 6.31 17.32
CA PRO A 132 -17.12 6.90 16.28
C PRO A 132 -17.23 8.42 16.47
N GLN A 133 -17.14 9.16 15.38
CA GLN A 133 -17.33 10.60 15.34
C GLN A 133 -18.25 10.99 14.18
N LEU A 134 -19.33 11.69 14.51
CA LEU A 134 -20.29 12.23 13.56
C LEU A 134 -19.98 13.71 13.32
N PHE A 135 -19.92 14.08 12.05
CA PHE A 135 -19.57 15.42 11.58
C PHE A 135 -20.74 15.97 10.77
N TYR A 136 -21.31 17.09 11.22
CA TYR A 136 -22.59 17.58 10.71
C TYR A 136 -22.73 19.09 10.80
N LYS A 137 -21.74 19.80 11.35
CA LYS A 137 -21.75 21.26 11.40
C LYS A 137 -21.21 21.82 10.08
N ASP A 138 -21.57 23.05 9.75
CA ASP A 138 -21.12 23.70 8.51
C ASP A 138 -19.58 23.73 8.40
N GLU A 139 -18.87 23.96 9.51
CA GLU A 139 -17.40 23.91 9.60
C GLU A 139 -16.80 22.52 9.28
N ASP A 140 -17.57 21.45 9.49
CA ASP A 140 -17.16 20.10 9.13
C ASP A 140 -17.44 19.78 7.67
N LEU A 141 -18.59 20.27 7.17
CA LEU A 141 -19.19 19.87 5.90
C LEU A 141 -18.67 20.70 4.73
N PHE A 142 -18.27 21.95 4.96
CA PHE A 142 -17.90 22.87 3.88
C PHE A 142 -16.44 23.29 4.00
N ILE A 143 -15.68 23.11 2.92
CA ILE A 143 -14.22 23.35 2.91
C ILE A 143 -13.84 24.78 2.55
N ASN A 144 -14.81 25.63 2.20
CA ASN A 144 -14.57 27.03 1.83
C ASN A 144 -15.82 27.90 2.02
N GLU A 145 -15.62 29.22 1.96
CA GLU A 145 -16.70 30.22 2.06
C GLU A 145 -17.71 30.14 0.90
N GLN A 146 -17.37 29.45 -0.20
CA GLN A 146 -18.27 29.22 -1.33
C GLN A 146 -19.24 28.06 -1.10
N GLY A 147 -19.22 27.41 0.08
CA GLY A 147 -20.14 26.32 0.43
C GLY A 147 -19.84 25.02 -0.31
N LEU A 148 -18.58 24.78 -0.69
CA LEU A 148 -18.19 23.53 -1.34
C LEU A 148 -18.18 22.40 -0.31
N LEU A 149 -19.00 21.38 -0.55
CA LEU A 149 -19.06 20.18 0.27
C LEU A 149 -17.70 19.45 0.31
N ILE A 150 -17.34 18.95 1.48
CA ILE A 150 -16.13 18.17 1.71
C ILE A 150 -16.07 16.96 0.75
N PRO A 151 -15.02 16.85 -0.09
CA PRO A 151 -14.85 15.71 -0.99
C PRO A 151 -14.62 14.40 -0.23
N SER A 152 -15.07 13.27 -0.80
CA SER A 152 -14.84 11.94 -0.22
C SER A 152 -13.37 11.62 0.03
N GLY A 153 -12.46 12.10 -0.82
CA GLY A 153 -11.02 11.95 -0.63
C GLY A 153 -10.51 12.59 0.67
N VAL A 154 -11.07 13.74 1.07
CA VAL A 154 -10.72 14.41 2.32
C VAL A 154 -11.23 13.63 3.53
N VAL A 155 -12.44 13.08 3.44
CA VAL A 155 -12.99 12.20 4.50
C VAL A 155 -12.12 10.96 4.67
N ASN A 156 -11.62 10.37 3.57
CA ASN A 156 -10.70 9.24 3.64
C ASN A 156 -9.38 9.63 4.34
N VAL A 157 -8.79 10.78 4.00
CA VAL A 157 -7.57 11.28 4.68
C VAL A 157 -7.81 11.51 6.18
N LYS A 158 -8.97 12.06 6.56
CA LYS A 158 -9.35 12.24 7.97
C LYS A 158 -9.49 10.90 8.69
N ARG A 159 -10.03 9.87 8.03
CA ARG A 159 -10.12 8.50 8.58
C ARG A 159 -8.72 7.91 8.82
N ASP A 160 -7.85 7.96 7.80
CA ASP A 160 -6.48 7.46 7.88
C ASP A 160 -5.68 8.14 9.00
N LEU A 161 -5.89 9.45 9.20
CA LEU A 161 -5.31 10.20 10.30
C LEU A 161 -5.87 9.80 11.66
N ALA A 162 -7.19 9.63 11.77
CA ALA A 162 -7.83 9.23 13.03
C ALA A 162 -7.41 7.81 13.46
N GLU A 163 -7.19 6.90 12.51
CA GLU A 163 -6.60 5.58 12.75
C GLU A 163 -5.21 5.70 13.39
N LEU A 164 -4.30 6.45 12.77
CA LEU A 164 -2.95 6.65 13.27
C LEU A 164 -2.93 7.44 14.60
N GLU A 165 -3.75 8.47 14.74
CA GLU A 165 -3.91 9.24 15.97
C GLU A 165 -4.28 8.34 17.14
N MET A 166 -5.24 7.43 16.92
CA MET A 166 -5.70 6.51 17.94
C MET A 166 -4.61 5.51 18.35
N LEU A 167 -3.80 5.02 17.41
CA LEU A 167 -2.62 4.21 17.72
C LEU A 167 -1.60 5.00 18.54
N ALA A 168 -1.27 6.23 18.12
CA ALA A 168 -0.32 7.10 18.81
C ALA A 168 -0.80 7.48 20.22
N ARG A 169 -2.11 7.63 20.43
CA ARG A 169 -2.71 7.90 21.74
C ARG A 169 -2.71 6.69 22.66
N LEU A 170 -2.87 5.49 22.12
CA LEU A 170 -2.96 4.24 22.90
C LEU A 170 -1.60 3.62 23.22
N ALA A 171 -0.59 3.81 22.37
CA ALA A 171 0.74 3.24 22.57
C ALA A 171 1.34 3.48 23.98
N PRO A 172 1.25 4.69 24.58
CA PRO A 172 1.82 4.96 25.91
C PRO A 172 1.14 4.20 27.06
N ALA A 173 -0.06 3.65 26.85
CA ALA A 173 -0.78 2.89 27.87
C ALA A 173 -0.22 1.47 28.08
N TYR A 174 0.67 1.00 27.20
CA TYR A 174 1.25 -0.33 27.27
C TYR A 174 2.67 -0.30 27.84
N PRO A 175 3.08 -1.30 28.64
CA PRO A 175 4.41 -1.34 29.22
C PRO A 175 5.52 -1.38 28.17
N ALA A 176 6.59 -0.63 28.41
CA ALA A 176 7.81 -0.62 27.58
C ALA A 176 8.74 -1.82 27.84
N ASP A 177 8.29 -2.85 28.57
CA ASP A 177 9.06 -4.05 28.89
C ASP A 177 9.11 -5.08 27.75
N ALA A 178 8.38 -4.82 26.66
CA ALA A 178 8.33 -5.63 25.46
C ALA A 178 8.19 -4.74 24.20
N PRO A 179 8.60 -5.23 23.01
CA PRO A 179 8.41 -4.50 21.76
C PRO A 179 6.93 -4.19 21.51
N LEU A 180 6.65 -2.98 21.03
CA LEU A 180 5.32 -2.56 20.60
C LEU A 180 5.30 -2.40 19.07
N LEU A 181 4.34 -3.03 18.41
CA LEU A 181 4.07 -2.91 16.99
C LEU A 181 2.68 -2.27 16.78
N ALA A 182 2.66 -1.13 16.11
CA ALA A 182 1.48 -0.44 15.63
C ALA A 182 1.22 -0.83 14.17
N LEU A 183 0.02 -1.34 13.88
CA LEU A 183 -0.40 -1.80 12.57
C LEU A 183 -1.55 -0.95 12.04
N ILE A 184 -1.38 -0.47 10.82
CA ILE A 184 -2.44 0.23 10.05
C ILE A 184 -2.92 -0.71 8.94
N ASP A 185 -4.24 -0.77 8.73
CA ASP A 185 -4.79 -1.41 7.54
C ASP A 185 -4.65 -0.49 6.30
N GLY A 186 -3.98 -0.99 5.27
CA GLY A 186 -3.67 -0.28 4.05
C GLY A 186 -2.22 0.17 3.93
N ARG A 187 -2.02 1.40 3.46
CA ARG A 187 -0.69 1.92 3.08
C ARG A 187 -0.08 2.73 4.21
N LEU A 188 1.23 2.57 4.42
CA LEU A 188 1.98 3.38 5.38
C LEU A 188 2.13 4.84 4.92
N ALA A 189 2.14 5.11 3.62
CA ALA A 189 2.21 6.49 3.13
C ALA A 189 0.81 7.10 3.05
N LEU A 190 0.59 8.19 3.78
CA LEU A 190 -0.64 8.98 3.66
C LEU A 190 -0.73 9.58 2.26
N ARG A 191 -1.82 9.31 1.55
CA ARG A 191 -2.10 9.90 0.24
C ARG A 191 -3.12 11.01 0.37
N VAL A 192 -2.62 12.24 0.39
CA VAL A 192 -3.47 13.42 0.35
C VAL A 192 -3.58 13.90 -1.09
N ILE A 193 -4.71 13.58 -1.74
CA ILE A 193 -5.02 13.98 -3.11
C ILE A 193 -6.23 14.93 -3.11
N ASP A 194 -6.37 15.72 -4.19
CA ASP A 194 -7.53 16.59 -4.43
C ASP A 194 -7.73 17.73 -3.41
N LEU A 195 -6.66 18.13 -2.72
CA LEU A 195 -6.63 19.27 -1.81
C LEU A 195 -5.66 20.37 -2.25
N PRO A 196 -5.87 21.64 -1.88
CA PRO A 196 -4.87 22.68 -2.04
C PRO A 196 -3.56 22.33 -1.32
N ALA A 197 -2.42 22.77 -1.86
CA ALA A 197 -1.10 22.41 -1.35
C ALA A 197 -0.91 22.69 0.15
N SER A 198 -1.42 23.82 0.66
CA SER A 198 -1.35 24.16 2.08
C SER A 198 -2.12 23.19 2.98
N GLN A 199 -3.26 22.68 2.51
CA GLN A 199 -4.04 21.67 3.24
C GLN A 199 -3.37 20.30 3.17
N GLN A 200 -2.77 19.95 2.03
CA GLN A 200 -1.96 18.74 1.91
C GLN A 200 -0.80 18.75 2.92
N GLU A 201 -0.06 19.85 2.99
CA GLU A 201 1.05 20.02 3.93
C GLU A 201 0.56 19.95 5.39
N HIS A 202 -0.59 20.54 5.70
CA HIS A 202 -1.19 20.46 7.04
C HIS A 202 -1.46 19.00 7.46
N TYR A 203 -2.14 18.22 6.62
CA TYR A 203 -2.44 16.81 6.93
C TYR A 203 -1.18 15.94 6.97
N GLN A 204 -0.21 16.19 6.09
CA GLN A 204 1.09 15.52 6.13
C GLN A 204 1.84 15.82 7.44
N ARG A 205 1.79 17.06 7.93
CA ARG A 205 2.40 17.43 9.21
C ARG A 205 1.76 16.69 10.38
N LEU A 206 0.42 16.68 10.45
CA LEU A 206 -0.30 15.91 11.48
C LEU A 206 0.06 14.43 11.44
N TYR A 207 0.14 13.85 10.23
CA TYR A 207 0.56 12.47 10.05
C TYR A 207 1.95 12.21 10.63
N LEU A 208 2.92 13.05 10.27
CA LEU A 208 4.29 12.97 10.77
C LEU A 208 4.38 13.17 12.28
N ASP A 209 3.57 14.07 12.86
CA ASP A 209 3.53 14.29 14.30
C ASP A 209 3.09 13.02 15.06
N HIS A 210 2.09 12.30 14.54
CA HIS A 210 1.67 11.03 15.13
C HIS A 210 2.73 9.92 14.96
N LEU A 211 3.43 9.87 13.81
CA LEU A 211 4.57 8.96 13.63
C LEU A 211 5.69 9.27 14.63
N ASN A 212 6.01 10.55 14.83
CA ASN A 212 7.01 10.99 15.81
C ASN A 212 6.59 10.61 17.23
N HIS A 213 5.30 10.70 17.55
CA HIS A 213 4.79 10.30 18.87
C HIS A 213 4.93 8.79 19.10
N LEU A 214 4.64 7.95 18.10
CA LEU A 214 4.89 6.51 18.17
C LEU A 214 6.40 6.21 18.32
N GLN A 215 7.24 6.88 17.53
CA GLN A 215 8.68 6.72 17.60
C GLN A 215 9.23 7.08 18.98
N ALA A 216 8.76 8.18 19.58
CA ALA A 216 9.16 8.61 20.93
C ALA A 216 8.84 7.56 22.01
N HIS A 217 7.88 6.68 21.75
CA HIS A 217 7.50 5.57 22.64
C HIS A 217 8.13 4.23 22.23
N ASN A 218 9.12 4.22 21.32
CA ASN A 218 9.73 3.01 20.76
C ASN A 218 8.71 2.03 20.15
N ALA A 219 7.57 2.55 19.67
CA ALA A 219 6.60 1.77 18.91
C ALA A 219 7.06 1.65 17.46
N LEU A 220 7.22 0.41 17.00
CA LEU A 220 7.41 0.11 15.58
C LEU A 220 6.10 0.35 14.85
N ILE A 221 6.13 0.93 13.67
CA ILE A 221 4.96 1.07 12.81
C ILE A 221 5.10 0.22 11.56
N ALA A 222 4.03 -0.46 11.19
CA ALA A 222 3.92 -1.15 9.92
C ALA A 222 2.50 -1.03 9.36
N ALA A 223 2.36 -1.23 8.06
CA ALA A 223 1.08 -1.24 7.38
C ALA A 223 0.91 -2.54 6.61
N TYR A 224 -0.33 -2.98 6.46
CA TYR A 224 -0.67 -4.23 5.78
C TYR A 224 -1.55 -3.96 4.57
N ILE A 225 -1.20 -4.52 3.42
CA ILE A 225 -2.00 -4.42 2.20
C ILE A 225 -2.39 -5.83 1.80
N ASP A 226 -3.68 -6.15 1.83
CA ASP A 226 -4.19 -7.37 1.20
C ASP A 226 -4.17 -7.22 -0.34
N ARG A 227 -3.78 -8.30 -1.03
CA ARG A 227 -3.71 -8.38 -2.51
C ARG A 227 -3.02 -7.18 -3.16
N PRO A 228 -1.73 -6.93 -2.87
CA PRO A 228 -1.02 -5.82 -3.48
C PRO A 228 -0.94 -6.01 -5.01
N HIS A 229 -1.30 -4.96 -5.74
CA HIS A 229 -1.19 -4.93 -7.20
C HIS A 229 0.07 -4.18 -7.68
N SER A 230 1.13 -4.15 -6.87
CA SER A 230 2.40 -3.56 -7.31
C SER A 230 3.05 -4.41 -8.39
N SER A 231 3.84 -3.78 -9.26
CA SER A 231 4.60 -4.43 -10.32
C SER A 231 6.02 -3.86 -10.41
N PHE A 232 6.56 -3.38 -9.29
CA PHE A 232 7.84 -2.66 -9.26
C PHE A 232 9.00 -3.59 -9.62
N ILE A 233 8.95 -4.82 -9.13
CA ILE A 233 9.98 -5.82 -9.38
C ILE A 233 9.80 -6.35 -10.80
N LEU A 234 8.56 -6.57 -11.26
CA LEU A 234 8.29 -6.92 -12.66
C LEU A 234 8.79 -5.85 -13.65
N SER A 235 8.65 -4.55 -13.31
CA SER A 235 9.24 -3.44 -14.08
C SER A 235 10.76 -3.50 -14.12
N LEU A 236 11.41 -3.84 -13.00
CA LEU A 236 12.86 -4.07 -12.95
C LEU A 236 13.27 -5.27 -13.82
N LEU A 237 12.52 -6.37 -13.81
CA LEU A 237 12.81 -7.55 -14.63
C LEU A 237 12.62 -7.29 -16.13
N HIS A 238 11.58 -6.54 -16.51
CA HIS A 238 11.42 -6.07 -17.89
C HIS A 238 12.63 -5.22 -18.31
N LEU A 239 12.99 -4.24 -17.49
CA LEU A 239 14.16 -3.39 -17.71
C LEU A 239 15.45 -4.21 -17.82
N ALA A 240 15.62 -5.23 -16.98
CA ALA A 240 16.77 -6.13 -17.00
C ALA A 240 16.89 -6.89 -18.32
N SER A 241 15.75 -7.24 -18.95
CA SER A 241 15.72 -7.96 -20.23
C SER A 241 16.07 -7.11 -21.45
N LEU A 242 16.03 -5.78 -21.33
CA LEU A 242 16.36 -4.85 -22.40
C LEU A 242 17.87 -4.63 -22.49
N GLU A 243 18.38 -4.47 -23.72
CA GLU A 243 19.71 -3.89 -23.93
C GLU A 243 19.69 -2.39 -23.63
N LYS A 244 20.83 -1.84 -23.18
CA LYS A 244 20.91 -0.40 -22.79
C LYS A 244 20.45 0.55 -23.90
N SER A 245 20.72 0.22 -25.16
CA SER A 245 20.32 1.01 -26.34
C SER A 245 18.81 0.94 -26.63
N GLN A 246 18.11 -0.06 -26.10
CA GLN A 246 16.67 -0.26 -26.30
C GLN A 246 15.84 0.43 -25.20
N ILE A 247 16.47 0.91 -24.13
CA ILE A 247 15.78 1.61 -23.04
C ILE A 247 15.30 2.97 -23.55
N SER A 248 14.01 3.02 -23.87
CA SER A 248 13.27 4.18 -24.36
C SER A 248 11.92 4.30 -23.67
N GLU A 249 11.26 5.46 -23.78
CA GLU A 249 9.90 5.65 -23.25
C GLU A 249 8.93 4.56 -23.74
N GLU A 250 8.95 4.24 -25.04
CA GLU A 250 8.05 3.23 -25.62
C GLU A 250 8.28 1.86 -24.99
N SER A 251 9.56 1.45 -24.85
CA SER A 251 9.91 0.16 -24.24
C SER A 251 9.48 0.09 -22.77
N LEU A 252 9.63 1.18 -22.02
CA LEU A 252 9.31 1.24 -20.59
C LEU A 252 7.79 1.26 -20.34
N ARG A 253 7.00 1.79 -21.28
CA ARG A 253 5.53 1.75 -21.21
C ARG A 253 4.94 0.39 -21.56
N ARG A 254 5.63 -0.42 -22.37
CA ARG A 254 5.15 -1.71 -22.86
C ARG A 254 5.86 -2.87 -22.19
N THR A 255 5.55 -3.10 -20.92
CA THR A 255 6.04 -4.28 -20.20
C THR A 255 5.26 -5.54 -20.63
N PRO A 256 5.94 -6.66 -20.93
CA PRO A 256 5.28 -7.94 -21.19
C PRO A 256 4.58 -8.51 -19.94
N PHE A 257 4.91 -7.99 -18.76
CA PHE A 257 4.36 -8.44 -17.47
C PHE A 257 3.17 -7.61 -16.98
N ALA A 258 2.53 -6.83 -17.85
CA ALA A 258 1.43 -5.91 -17.46
C ALA A 258 0.21 -6.61 -16.81
N SER A 259 0.03 -7.91 -17.05
CA SER A 259 -1.04 -8.73 -16.47
C SER A 259 -0.65 -9.40 -15.14
N LEU A 260 0.58 -9.20 -14.67
CA LEU A 260 1.11 -9.77 -13.44
C LEU A 260 1.33 -8.70 -12.36
N SER A 261 1.34 -9.14 -11.12
CA SER A 261 1.78 -8.38 -9.95
C SER A 261 3.04 -8.99 -9.36
N ASP A 262 3.76 -8.23 -8.52
CA ASP A 262 4.89 -8.75 -7.75
C ASP A 262 4.44 -9.91 -6.84
N SER A 263 3.18 -9.91 -6.37
CA SER A 263 2.64 -11.03 -5.59
C SER A 263 2.56 -12.34 -6.39
N ASP A 264 2.36 -12.26 -7.71
CA ASP A 264 2.37 -13.43 -8.59
C ASP A 264 3.77 -13.96 -8.84
N LEU A 265 4.77 -13.08 -8.80
CA LEU A 265 6.19 -13.45 -8.94
C LEU A 265 6.68 -14.27 -7.75
N PHE A 266 6.15 -14.01 -6.55
CA PHE A 266 6.56 -14.64 -5.28
C PHE A 266 5.48 -15.55 -4.69
N ASP A 267 4.67 -16.17 -5.55
CA ASP A 267 3.59 -17.09 -5.16
C ASP A 267 4.07 -18.34 -4.40
N ASP A 268 5.37 -18.63 -4.43
CA ASP A 268 6.05 -19.74 -3.76
C ASP A 268 6.72 -19.36 -2.43
N LEU A 269 6.56 -18.11 -1.97
CA LEU A 269 7.11 -17.66 -0.69
C LEU A 269 6.41 -18.35 0.49
N LYS A 270 7.20 -19.01 1.33
CA LYS A 270 6.69 -19.73 2.50
C LYS A 270 6.13 -18.75 3.56
N PRO A 271 5.17 -19.18 4.40
CA PRO A 271 4.66 -18.36 5.50
C PRO A 271 5.78 -17.75 6.35
N GLY A 272 5.67 -16.44 6.62
CA GLY A 272 6.63 -15.67 7.40
C GLY A 272 7.97 -15.40 6.71
N HIS A 273 8.28 -16.01 5.56
CA HIS A 273 9.49 -15.69 4.83
C HIS A 273 9.35 -14.33 4.15
N ARG A 274 10.48 -13.65 3.96
CA ARG A 274 10.56 -12.44 3.13
C ARG A 274 11.43 -12.69 1.91
N THR A 275 11.21 -11.91 0.87
CA THR A 275 12.10 -11.81 -0.29
C THR A 275 13.31 -10.92 0.03
N ALA A 276 14.18 -10.76 -0.97
CA ALA A 276 15.18 -9.70 -0.97
C ALA A 276 14.58 -8.31 -0.78
N VAL A 277 15.34 -7.40 -0.19
CA VAL A 277 14.95 -5.99 -0.10
C VAL A 277 15.19 -5.28 -1.43
N PHE A 278 14.23 -4.45 -1.82
CA PHE A 278 14.29 -3.61 -3.01
C PHE A 278 14.05 -2.16 -2.64
N SER A 279 14.73 -1.24 -3.32
CA SER A 279 14.42 0.19 -3.23
C SER A 279 13.38 0.55 -4.29
N GLN A 280 12.26 1.12 -3.89
CA GLN A 280 11.28 1.64 -4.85
C GLN A 280 11.90 2.83 -5.62
N ARG A 281 11.75 2.83 -6.93
CA ARG A 281 12.16 3.92 -7.83
C ARG A 281 10.92 4.50 -8.50
N ALA A 282 10.65 5.77 -8.25
CA ALA A 282 9.55 6.52 -8.81
C ALA A 282 9.97 7.99 -8.92
N LYS A 283 9.31 8.78 -9.78
CA LYS A 283 9.46 10.24 -9.71
C LYS A 283 8.96 10.74 -8.35
N ALA A 284 9.78 11.55 -7.68
CA ALA A 284 9.41 12.27 -6.45
C ALA A 284 8.31 13.32 -6.74
#